data_AF-A0A7V5RMD4-F1
#
_entry.id   AF-A0A7V5RMD4-F1
#
_cell.length_a   1.000
_cell.length_b   1.000
_cell.length_c   1.000
_cell.angle_alpha   90.00
_cell.angle_beta   90.00
_cell.angle_gamma   90.00
#
_symmetry.space_group_name_H-M   'P 1'
#
loop_
_entity.id
_entity.type
_entity.pdbx_description
1 polymer ?
#
loop_
_entity_poly.entity_id
_entity_poly.type
_entity_poly.pdbx_seq_one_letter_code
_entity_poly.pdbx_strand_id
1 'polypeptide(L)'
;MARKKTFDCGHTGYGKFCHRCADEERQRREKQSRKEQKKQQRQAWQEHLAAAPVSLDHVPPKTARKVLETIEKLRRGQATYMQLNGKRLITMGQRNIISIPIGWSWRLVCEDTDEGLVFLEVLSHEAYNNKISSGGWDK
;
A
#
# COMPACT_ATOMS: atom_id res chain seq x y z
N MET A 1 23.18 32.65 -46.23
CA MET A 1 22.40 31.67 -45.46
C MET A 1 23.32 30.51 -45.09
N ALA A 2 23.33 30.05 -43.83
CA ALA A 2 24.15 28.89 -43.45
C ALA A 2 23.65 27.64 -44.19
N ARG A 3 24.57 26.81 -44.70
CA ARG A 3 24.22 25.56 -45.40
C ARG A 3 23.95 24.47 -44.37
N LYS A 4 22.91 23.66 -44.60
CA LYS A 4 22.59 22.51 -43.75
C LYS A 4 23.70 21.47 -43.91
N LYS A 5 24.25 20.97 -42.80
CA LYS A 5 25.24 19.88 -42.81
C LYS A 5 24.61 18.58 -42.36
N THR A 6 25.14 17.47 -42.84
CA THR A 6 24.82 16.13 -42.35
C THR A 6 25.79 15.80 -41.22
N PHE A 7 25.27 15.40 -40.06
CA PHE A 7 26.06 14.92 -38.94
C PHE A 7 26.46 13.44 -39.16
N ASP A 8 27.48 12.98 -38.46
CA ASP A 8 27.96 11.58 -38.51
C ASP A 8 26.85 10.55 -38.17
N CYS A 9 25.90 10.95 -37.32
CA CYS A 9 24.69 10.19 -37.00
C CYS A 9 23.63 10.15 -38.13
N GLY A 10 23.90 10.70 -39.31
CA GLY A 10 23.02 10.71 -40.49
C GLY A 10 21.92 11.79 -40.51
N HIS A 11 21.73 12.52 -39.40
CA HIS A 11 20.75 13.62 -39.33
C HIS A 11 21.27 14.92 -39.97
N THR A 12 20.37 15.81 -40.39
CA THR A 12 20.75 17.11 -40.98
C THR A 12 20.39 18.30 -40.09
N GLY A 13 21.27 19.30 -40.01
CA GLY A 13 20.99 20.52 -39.25
C GLY A 13 22.04 21.62 -39.43
N TYR A 14 21.85 22.74 -38.72
CA TYR A 14 22.75 23.91 -38.76
C TYR A 14 23.60 24.06 -37.48
N GLY A 15 23.33 23.27 -36.44
CA GLY A 15 23.96 23.37 -35.13
C GLY A 15 25.38 22.82 -35.04
N LYS A 16 26.07 23.08 -33.93
CA LYS A 16 27.39 22.48 -33.63
C LYS A 16 27.27 20.97 -33.40
N PHE A 17 26.16 20.50 -32.81
CA PHE A 17 25.86 19.10 -32.53
C PHE A 17 24.47 18.71 -33.05
N CYS A 18 24.21 17.40 -33.11
CA CYS A 18 22.91 16.88 -33.52
C CYS A 18 21.90 16.97 -32.36
N HIS A 19 20.98 17.95 -32.41
CA HIS A 19 19.92 18.08 -31.42
C HIS A 19 18.99 16.88 -31.36
N ARG A 20 18.71 16.24 -32.51
CA ARG A 20 17.87 15.03 -32.55
C ARG A 20 18.44 13.90 -31.69
N CYS A 21 19.73 13.60 -31.85
CA CYS A 21 20.40 12.60 -31.01
C CYS A 21 20.44 13.01 -29.53
N ALA A 22 20.63 14.30 -29.23
CA ALA A 22 20.62 14.80 -27.85
C ALA A 22 19.22 14.67 -27.20
N ASP A 23 18.15 14.99 -27.92
CA ASP A 23 16.77 14.81 -27.46
C ASP A 23 16.43 13.31 -27.30
N GLU A 24 16.86 12.45 -28.22
CA GLU A 24 16.68 11.00 -28.10
C GLU A 24 17.40 10.45 -26.87
N GLU A 25 18.63 10.89 -26.60
CA GLU A 25 19.36 10.51 -25.41
C GLU A 25 18.66 11.00 -24.13
N ARG A 26 18.21 12.25 -24.11
CA ARG A 26 17.45 12.81 -22.98
C ARG A 26 16.20 11.97 -22.72
N GLN A 27 15.41 11.69 -23.74
CA GLN A 27 14.21 10.87 -23.63
C GLN A 27 14.49 9.45 -23.13
N ARG A 28 15.59 8.82 -23.57
CA ARG A 28 16.02 7.50 -23.06
C ARG A 28 16.37 7.57 -21.58
N ARG A 29 17.15 8.56 -21.16
CA ARG A 29 17.54 8.79 -19.76
C ARG A 29 16.30 9.06 -18.88
N GLU A 30 15.38 9.89 -19.33
CA GLU A 30 14.11 10.18 -18.63
C GLU A 30 13.22 8.94 -18.53
N LYS A 31 13.14 8.12 -19.58
CA LYS A 31 12.37 6.86 -19.54
C LYS A 31 12.99 5.86 -18.57
N GLN A 32 14.32 5.78 -18.54
CA GLN A 32 15.04 4.91 -17.61
C GLN A 32 14.85 5.36 -16.16
N SER A 33 15.00 6.66 -15.88
CA SER A 33 14.79 7.20 -14.53
C SER A 33 13.36 6.97 -14.03
N ARG A 34 12.35 7.19 -14.87
CA ARG A 34 10.94 6.90 -14.54
C ARG A 34 10.70 5.41 -14.25
N LYS A 35 11.37 4.51 -14.97
CA LYS A 35 11.27 3.05 -14.70
C LYS A 35 11.88 2.70 -13.35
N GLU A 36 13.07 3.22 -13.06
CA GLU A 36 13.75 2.98 -11.78
C GLU A 36 12.93 3.53 -10.61
N GLN A 37 12.42 4.76 -10.71
CA GLN A 37 11.55 5.33 -9.69
C GLN A 37 10.29 4.50 -9.44
N LYS A 38 9.67 3.93 -10.49
CA LYS A 38 8.52 3.03 -10.34
C LYS A 38 8.90 1.72 -9.66
N LYS A 39 10.09 1.18 -9.96
CA LYS A 39 10.60 -0.03 -9.31
C LYS A 39 10.85 0.22 -7.82
N GLN A 40 11.52 1.30 -7.48
CA GLN A 40 11.77 1.71 -6.09
C GLN A 40 10.47 1.91 -5.31
N GLN A 41 9.49 2.62 -5.88
CA GLN A 41 8.17 2.80 -5.23
C GLN A 41 7.45 1.47 -5.00
N ARG A 42 7.53 0.53 -5.95
CA ARG A 42 6.96 -0.82 -5.78
C ARG A 42 7.67 -1.59 -4.69
N GLN A 43 8.99 -1.54 -4.65
CA GLN A 43 9.78 -2.23 -3.64
C GLN A 43 9.48 -1.69 -2.23
N ALA A 44 9.54 -0.37 -2.07
CA ALA A 44 9.21 0.30 -0.80
C ALA A 44 7.77 -0.04 -0.34
N TRP A 45 6.82 -0.12 -1.27
CA TRP A 45 5.46 -0.56 -0.95
C TRP A 45 5.41 -2.00 -0.45
N GLN A 46 6.14 -2.93 -1.10
CA GLN A 46 6.19 -4.32 -0.67
C GLN A 46 6.89 -4.50 0.68
N GLU A 47 7.97 -3.76 0.93
CA GLU A 47 8.65 -3.74 2.23
C GLU A 47 7.71 -3.25 3.34
N HIS A 48 6.93 -2.21 3.05
CA HIS A 48 5.94 -1.69 4.00
C HIS A 48 4.79 -2.69 4.27
N LEU A 49 4.37 -3.46 3.27
CA LEU A 49 3.42 -4.55 3.45
C LEU A 49 4.02 -5.71 4.27
N ALA A 50 5.27 -6.06 4.02
CA ALA A 50 5.96 -7.15 4.73
C ALA A 50 6.23 -6.84 6.21
N ALA A 51 6.40 -5.55 6.55
CA ALA A 51 6.56 -5.11 7.93
C ALA A 51 5.24 -5.05 8.73
N ALA A 52 4.09 -5.27 8.08
CA ALA A 52 2.80 -5.25 8.74
C ALA A 52 2.66 -6.44 9.71
N PRO A 53 2.00 -6.27 10.86
CA PRO A 53 1.74 -7.39 11.78
C PRO A 53 0.72 -8.41 11.25
N VAL A 54 0.03 -8.10 10.15
CA VAL A 54 -1.01 -8.93 9.54
C VAL A 54 -0.79 -9.01 8.04
N SER A 55 -1.18 -10.13 7.43
CA SER A 55 -1.08 -10.29 5.99
C SER A 55 -2.05 -9.35 5.25
N LEU A 56 -1.54 -8.66 4.23
CA LEU A 56 -2.25 -7.68 3.42
C LEU A 56 -2.24 -8.00 1.91
N ASP A 57 -1.78 -9.20 1.53
CA ASP A 57 -1.56 -9.57 0.11
C ASP A 57 -2.87 -9.57 -0.71
N HIS A 58 -3.97 -10.00 -0.09
CA HIS A 58 -5.32 -10.02 -0.67
C HIS A 58 -6.03 -8.66 -0.60
N VAL A 59 -5.44 -7.65 0.02
CA VAL A 59 -6.07 -6.37 0.30
C VAL A 59 -5.72 -5.35 -0.78
N PRO A 60 -6.70 -4.63 -1.37
CA PRO A 60 -6.42 -3.60 -2.36
C PRO A 60 -5.46 -2.52 -1.83
N PRO A 61 -4.52 -1.98 -2.63
CA PRO A 61 -3.46 -1.10 -2.13
C PRO A 61 -3.94 0.12 -1.35
N LYS A 62 -5.07 0.72 -1.76
CA LYS A 62 -5.67 1.85 -1.04
C LYS A 62 -6.18 1.46 0.34
N THR A 63 -6.77 0.28 0.46
CA THR A 63 -7.27 -0.24 1.74
C THR A 63 -6.11 -0.69 2.61
N ALA A 64 -5.10 -1.36 2.06
CA ALA A 64 -3.90 -1.77 2.78
C ALA A 64 -3.18 -0.56 3.43
N ARG A 65 -3.07 0.58 2.72
CA ARG A 65 -2.56 1.83 3.33
C ARG A 65 -3.36 2.25 4.55
N LYS A 66 -4.70 2.27 4.44
CA LYS A 66 -5.57 2.62 5.56
C LYS A 66 -5.42 1.66 6.73
N VAL A 67 -5.26 0.36 6.46
CA VAL A 67 -4.98 -0.62 7.52
C VAL A 67 -3.69 -0.26 8.24
N LEU A 68 -2.61 -0.01 7.52
CA LEU A 68 -1.30 0.34 8.10
C LEU A 68 -1.39 1.64 8.91
N GLU A 69 -2.05 2.67 8.39
CA GLU A 69 -2.31 3.92 9.12
C GLU A 69 -3.12 3.69 10.40
N THR A 70 -4.14 2.82 10.35
CA THR A 70 -4.94 2.45 11.52
C THR A 70 -4.10 1.71 12.56
N ILE A 71 -3.29 0.73 12.13
CA ILE A 71 -2.38 -0.03 12.99
C ILE A 71 -1.38 0.91 13.67
N GLU A 72 -0.78 1.84 12.92
CA GLU A 72 0.16 2.81 13.47
C GLU A 72 -0.49 3.71 14.52
N LYS A 73 -1.69 4.24 14.23
CA LYS A 73 -2.45 5.07 15.19
C LYS A 73 -2.76 4.33 16.48
N LEU A 74 -3.14 3.05 16.38
CA LEU A 74 -3.42 2.20 17.54
C LEU A 74 -2.15 1.92 18.33
N ARG A 75 -1.06 1.53 17.67
CA ARG A 75 0.24 1.25 18.32
C ARG A 75 0.82 2.46 19.04
N ARG A 76 0.67 3.65 18.46
CA ARG A 76 1.17 4.90 19.05
C ARG A 76 0.22 5.50 20.09
N GLY A 77 -0.92 4.87 20.35
CA GLY A 77 -1.96 5.41 21.25
C GLY A 77 -2.59 6.71 20.77
N GLN A 78 -2.46 7.06 19.48
CA GLN A 78 -3.04 8.27 18.89
C GLN A 78 -4.55 8.15 18.69
N ALA A 79 -5.05 6.91 18.58
CA ALA A 79 -6.48 6.62 18.56
C ALA A 79 -6.75 5.32 19.31
N THR A 80 -7.90 5.22 19.95
CA THR A 80 -8.43 3.96 20.47
C THR A 80 -9.26 3.25 19.41
N TYR A 81 -9.47 1.95 19.55
CA TYR A 81 -10.32 1.19 18.61
C TYR A 81 -11.74 1.78 18.53
N MET A 82 -12.27 2.32 19.64
CA MET A 82 -13.60 2.94 19.68
C MET A 82 -13.69 4.21 18.82
N GLN A 83 -12.65 5.04 18.83
CA GLN A 83 -12.56 6.25 17.98
C GLN A 83 -12.50 5.90 16.48
N LEU A 84 -12.09 4.67 16.16
CA LEU A 84 -12.08 4.13 14.80
C LEU A 84 -13.34 3.30 14.49
N ASN A 85 -14.43 3.50 15.25
CA ASN A 85 -15.69 2.75 15.15
C ASN A 85 -15.55 1.24 15.37
N GLY A 86 -14.49 0.82 16.07
CA GLY A 86 -14.25 -0.55 16.44
C GLY A 86 -15.23 -1.05 17.49
N LYS A 87 -15.60 -2.33 17.39
CA LYS A 87 -16.58 -2.99 18.27
C LYS A 87 -16.03 -4.29 18.81
N ARG A 88 -16.19 -4.51 20.11
CA ARG A 88 -15.93 -5.81 20.74
C ARG A 88 -17.05 -6.79 20.38
N LEU A 89 -16.70 -8.04 20.10
CA LEU A 89 -17.64 -9.09 19.67
C LEU A 89 -18.30 -9.81 20.85
N ILE A 90 -18.80 -9.02 21.81
CA ILE A 90 -19.35 -9.50 23.09
C ILE A 90 -20.57 -10.42 22.87
N THR A 91 -21.48 -10.04 21.98
CA THR A 91 -22.73 -10.79 21.70
C THR A 91 -22.46 -12.20 21.16
N MET A 92 -21.29 -12.44 20.59
CA MET A 92 -20.87 -13.73 20.04
C MET A 92 -19.99 -14.53 21.02
N GLY A 93 -19.91 -14.10 22.29
CA GLY A 93 -19.05 -14.72 23.30
C GLY A 93 -17.56 -14.38 23.19
N GLN A 94 -17.18 -13.56 22.19
CA GLN A 94 -15.80 -13.25 21.84
C GLN A 94 -15.37 -11.93 22.48
N ARG A 95 -15.26 -11.93 23.81
CA ARG A 95 -15.09 -10.70 24.62
C ARG A 95 -13.77 -9.96 24.38
N ASN A 96 -12.74 -10.70 23.95
CA ASN A 96 -11.41 -10.17 23.68
C ASN A 96 -11.25 -9.77 22.22
N ILE A 97 -12.16 -10.17 21.32
CA ILE A 97 -12.04 -9.87 19.91
C ILE A 97 -12.67 -8.52 19.59
N ILE A 98 -11.92 -7.69 18.87
CA ILE A 98 -12.29 -6.36 18.41
C ILE A 98 -12.30 -6.35 16.88
N SER A 99 -13.40 -5.90 16.30
CA SER A 99 -13.53 -5.66 14.86
C SER A 99 -13.54 -4.16 14.57
N ILE A 100 -12.58 -3.69 13.78
CA ILE A 100 -12.41 -2.27 13.39
C ILE A 100 -12.75 -2.11 11.91
N PRO A 101 -13.72 -1.28 11.53
CA PRO A 101 -14.07 -1.05 10.14
C PRO A 101 -13.00 -0.27 9.38
N ILE A 102 -12.52 -0.83 8.27
CA ILE A 102 -11.60 -0.17 7.35
C ILE A 102 -12.37 0.23 6.09
N GLY A 103 -13.01 1.39 6.16
CA GLY A 103 -14.00 1.80 5.17
C GLY A 103 -15.22 0.89 5.18
N TRP A 104 -15.80 0.67 3.99
CA TRP A 104 -17.11 0.02 3.86
C TRP A 104 -17.02 -1.52 3.88
N SER A 105 -16.04 -2.07 3.15
CA SER A 105 -16.02 -3.49 2.80
C SER A 105 -14.97 -4.32 3.55
N TRP A 106 -14.19 -3.72 4.44
CA TRP A 106 -13.09 -4.39 5.12
C TRP A 106 -13.15 -4.21 6.63
N ARG A 107 -12.62 -5.19 7.35
CA ARG A 107 -12.54 -5.25 8.81
C ARG A 107 -11.13 -5.65 9.22
N LEU A 108 -10.51 -4.88 10.09
CA LEU A 108 -9.30 -5.26 10.80
C LEU A 108 -9.73 -5.92 12.11
N VAL A 109 -9.26 -7.14 12.34
CA VAL A 109 -9.59 -7.92 13.53
C VAL A 109 -8.39 -7.90 14.46
N CYS A 110 -8.65 -7.57 15.72
CA CYS A 110 -7.65 -7.51 16.78
C CYS A 110 -8.13 -8.34 17.97
N GLU A 111 -7.19 -8.81 18.77
CA GLU A 111 -7.44 -9.37 20.08
C GLU A 111 -6.92 -8.41 21.15
N ASP A 112 -7.75 -8.19 22.17
CA ASP A 112 -7.44 -7.44 23.38
C ASP A 112 -6.83 -8.40 24.40
N THR A 113 -5.54 -8.23 24.65
CA THR A 113 -4.76 -9.01 25.64
C THR A 113 -4.29 -8.09 26.76
N ASP A 114 -3.78 -8.65 27.87
CA ASP A 114 -3.20 -7.86 28.96
C ASP A 114 -2.01 -7.01 28.51
N GLU A 115 -1.30 -7.42 27.45
CA GLU A 115 -0.17 -6.69 26.86
C GLU A 115 -0.61 -5.64 25.80
N GLY A 116 -1.91 -5.56 25.52
CA GLY A 116 -2.50 -4.63 24.56
C GLY A 116 -3.14 -5.33 23.36
N LEU A 117 -3.28 -4.57 22.26
CA LEU A 117 -3.94 -5.05 21.04
C LEU A 117 -3.00 -5.86 20.15
N VAL A 118 -3.33 -7.14 19.96
CA VAL A 118 -2.70 -8.02 18.99
C VAL A 118 -3.51 -7.98 17.69
N PHE A 119 -2.85 -7.69 16.56
CA PHE A 119 -3.51 -7.65 15.26
C PHE A 119 -3.54 -9.07 14.67
N LEU A 120 -4.74 -9.61 14.44
CA LEU A 120 -4.91 -10.99 13.97
C LEU A 120 -4.94 -11.07 12.44
N GLU A 121 -5.91 -10.40 11.83
CA GLU A 121 -6.13 -10.50 10.38
C GLU A 121 -6.96 -9.35 9.82
N VAL A 122 -6.95 -9.23 8.49
CA VAL A 122 -7.79 -8.28 7.75
C VAL A 122 -8.71 -9.06 6.82
N LEU A 123 -10.01 -8.83 6.96
CA LEU A 123 -11.04 -9.56 6.24
C LEU A 123 -11.92 -8.64 5.41
N SER A 124 -12.39 -9.14 4.28
CA SER A 124 -13.53 -8.54 3.60
C SER A 124 -14.79 -8.72 4.45
N HIS A 125 -15.83 -7.94 4.18
CA HIS A 125 -17.11 -8.05 4.89
C HIS A 125 -17.70 -9.47 4.78
N GLU A 126 -17.62 -10.07 3.59
CA GLU A 126 -18.10 -11.44 3.36
C GLU A 126 -17.30 -12.46 4.18
N ALA A 127 -15.96 -12.42 4.10
CA ALA A 127 -15.11 -13.35 4.84
C ALA A 127 -15.28 -13.19 6.36
N TYR A 128 -15.43 -11.96 6.83
CA TYR A 128 -15.73 -11.65 8.23
C TYR A 128 -17.06 -12.26 8.69
N ASN A 129 -18.13 -12.12 7.90
CA ASN A 129 -19.44 -12.69 8.23
C ASN A 129 -19.41 -14.23 8.20
N ASN A 130 -18.68 -14.82 7.26
CA ASN A 130 -18.48 -16.27 7.19
C ASN A 130 -17.70 -16.79 8.41
N LYS A 131 -16.63 -16.10 8.81
CA LYS A 131 -15.83 -16.43 9.99
C LYS A 131 -16.67 -16.39 11.25
N ILE A 132 -17.46 -15.34 11.43
CA ILE A 132 -18.40 -15.20 12.54
C ILE A 132 -19.43 -16.34 12.55
N SER A 133 -20.02 -16.64 11.41
CA SER A 133 -21.03 -17.71 11.29
C SER A 133 -20.45 -19.10 11.58
N SER A 134 -19.14 -19.26 11.38
CA SER A 134 -18.42 -20.54 11.59
C SER A 134 -17.86 -20.71 13.01
N GLY A 135 -18.21 -19.83 13.96
CA GLY A 135 -17.77 -19.91 15.35
C GLY A 135 -16.75 -18.84 15.77
N GLY A 136 -16.36 -17.92 14.88
CA GLY A 136 -15.49 -16.79 15.20
C GLY A 136 -14.00 -17.15 15.25
N TRP A 137 -13.28 -16.53 16.19
CA TRP A 137 -11.86 -16.77 16.46
C TRP A 137 -11.73 -17.72 17.65
N ASP A 138 -11.13 -18.89 17.44
CA ASP A 138 -11.00 -19.92 18.47
C ASP A 138 -10.17 -19.42 19.67
N LYS A 139 -10.40 -19.99 20.84
CA LYS A 139 -9.64 -19.73 22.08
C LYS A 139 -8.47 -20.69 22.22
#